data_AF-A0A2V7HS89-F1
#
_entry.id   AF-A0A2V7HS89-F1
#
_cell.length_a   1.000
_cell.length_b   1.000
_cell.length_c   1.000
_cell.angle_alpha   90.00
_cell.angle_beta   90.00
_cell.angle_gamma   90.00
#
_symmetry.space_group_name_H-M   'P 1'
#
loop_
_entity.id
_entity.type
_entity.pdbx_description
1 polymer ?
#
loop_
_entity_poly.entity_id
_entity_poly.type
_entity_poly.pdbx_seq_one_letter_code
_entity_poly.pdbx_strand_id
1 'polypeptide(L)'
;MSAPRHLAAWVLAAWLLAGCAAPDARTPAAAPPRAVEITLLQINDAYVLEPVDGGRRGGMARLATLVKRLRAAHPNVVFAHAGDMLSPSPMSTVLRGAQMISVLNALGLDV
;
A
#
# COMPACT_ATOMS: atom_id res chain seq x y z
N MET A 1 74.54 -3.96 -13.74
CA MET A 1 73.35 -3.59 -14.53
C MET A 1 72.24 -3.19 -13.55
N SER A 2 72.03 -1.90 -13.33
CA SER A 2 71.00 -1.40 -12.40
C SER A 2 69.66 -1.36 -13.12
N ALA A 3 68.68 -2.14 -12.65
CA ALA A 3 67.32 -2.03 -13.13
C ALA A 3 66.80 -0.59 -12.91
N PRO A 4 66.09 -0.01 -13.87
CA PRO A 4 65.60 1.36 -13.78
C PRO A 4 64.62 1.51 -12.61
N ARG A 5 65.01 2.31 -11.60
CA ARG A 5 64.23 2.57 -10.36
C ARG A 5 62.83 3.12 -10.64
N HIS A 6 62.62 3.70 -11.83
CA HIS A 6 61.32 4.18 -12.30
C HIS A 6 60.36 3.03 -12.66
N LEU A 7 60.83 1.91 -13.20
CA LEU A 7 59.95 0.78 -13.55
C LEU A 7 59.31 0.17 -12.31
N ALA A 8 60.06 0.04 -11.21
CA ALA A 8 59.54 -0.45 -9.94
C ALA A 8 58.46 0.49 -9.36
N ALA A 9 58.63 1.81 -9.52
CA ALA A 9 57.65 2.80 -9.10
C ALA A 9 56.36 2.74 -9.92
N TRP A 10 56.45 2.53 -11.23
CA TRP A 10 55.28 2.35 -12.11
C TRP A 10 54.50 1.06 -11.81
N VAL A 11 55.20 -0.03 -11.50
CA VAL A 11 54.58 -1.29 -11.09
C VAL A 11 53.87 -1.13 -9.74
N LEU A 12 54.49 -0.50 -8.75
CA LEU A 12 53.86 -0.22 -7.46
C LEU A 12 52.63 0.70 -7.59
N ALA A 13 52.71 1.73 -8.44
CA ALA A 13 51.57 2.60 -8.72
C ALA A 13 50.41 1.85 -9.39
N ALA A 14 50.71 0.95 -10.34
CA ALA A 14 49.70 0.11 -10.98
C ALA A 14 49.01 -0.86 -9.99
N TRP A 15 49.78 -1.44 -9.06
CA TRP A 15 49.24 -2.32 -8.01
C TRP A 15 48.37 -1.56 -6.99
N LEU A 16 48.78 -0.35 -6.60
CA LEU A 16 48.00 0.50 -5.68
C LEU A 16 46.68 0.97 -6.32
N LEU A 17 46.68 1.28 -7.63
CA LEU A 17 45.48 1.66 -8.36
C LEU A 17 44.50 0.48 -8.56
N ALA A 18 45.02 -0.75 -8.73
CA ALA A 18 44.18 -1.94 -8.86
C ALA A 18 43.45 -2.33 -7.56
N GLY A 19 44.02 -2.00 -6.39
CA GLY A 19 43.41 -2.29 -5.09
C GLY A 19 42.16 -1.46 -4.76
N CYS A 20 41.99 -0.29 -5.39
CA CYS A 20 40.83 0.59 -5.16
C CYS A 20 39.61 0.25 -6.04
N ALA A 21 39.77 -0.62 -7.03
CA ALA A 21 38.70 -0.99 -7.97
C ALA A 21 38.02 -2.33 -7.64
N ALA A 22 38.40 -2.98 -6.54
CA ALA A 22 37.76 -4.21 -6.11
C ALA A 22 36.34 -3.92 -5.59
N PRO A 23 35.29 -4.55 -6.13
CA PRO A 23 33.95 -4.40 -5.60
C PRO A 23 33.90 -4.86 -4.14
N ASP A 24 33.29 -4.07 -3.26
CA ASP A 24 33.19 -4.36 -1.85
C ASP A 24 32.27 -5.56 -1.61
N ALA A 25 32.87 -6.74 -1.42
CA ALA A 25 32.17 -7.99 -1.14
C ALA A 25 31.38 -7.98 0.19
N ARG A 26 31.46 -6.90 0.98
CA ARG A 26 30.71 -6.72 2.23
C ARG A 26 29.37 -6.03 2.04
N THR A 27 29.08 -5.48 0.86
CA THR A 27 27.78 -4.89 0.56
C THR A 27 26.87 -5.99 0.00
N PRO A 28 25.91 -6.52 0.78
CA PRO A 28 24.93 -7.46 0.22
C PRO A 28 24.20 -6.76 -0.92
N ALA A 29 24.13 -7.42 -2.07
CA ALA A 29 23.35 -6.94 -3.20
C ALA A 29 21.90 -6.71 -2.72
N ALA A 30 21.37 -5.52 -2.98
CA ALA A 30 19.98 -5.21 -2.67
C ALA A 30 19.09 -6.26 -3.33
N ALA A 31 18.26 -6.96 -2.54
CA ALA A 31 17.29 -7.89 -3.08
C ALA A 31 16.39 -7.15 -4.08
N PRO A 32 16.03 -7.77 -5.21
CA PRO A 32 15.13 -7.13 -6.17
C PRO A 32 13.82 -6.75 -5.47
N PRO A 33 13.23 -5.58 -5.79
CA PRO A 33 12.01 -5.13 -5.15
C PRO A 33 10.92 -6.20 -5.32
N ARG A 34 10.43 -6.72 -4.20
CA ARG A 34 9.34 -7.69 -4.18
C ARG A 34 8.04 -6.96 -4.46
N ALA A 35 7.35 -7.34 -5.53
CA ALA A 35 6.02 -6.84 -5.82
C ALA A 35 5.04 -7.25 -4.70
N VAL A 36 4.25 -6.31 -4.22
CA VAL A 36 3.17 -6.53 -3.25
C VAL A 36 1.85 -6.25 -3.96
N GLU A 37 0.97 -7.23 -4.00
CA GLU A 37 -0.40 -7.03 -4.47
C GLU A 37 -1.22 -6.38 -3.35
N ILE A 38 -1.96 -5.33 -3.69
CA ILE A 38 -2.88 -4.63 -2.80
C ILE A 38 -4.27 -4.63 -3.44
N THR A 39 -5.27 -5.07 -2.68
CA THR A 39 -6.67 -4.98 -3.07
C THR A 39 -7.28 -3.72 -2.47
N LEU A 40 -7.63 -2.75 -3.32
CA LEU A 40 -8.33 -1.55 -2.91
C LEU A 40 -9.84 -1.74 -3.10
N LEU A 41 -10.58 -1.84 -1.99
CA LEU A 41 -12.03 -1.72 -1.98
C LEU A 41 -12.37 -0.26 -1.69
N GLN A 42 -12.83 0.48 -2.70
CA GLN A 42 -13.25 1.87 -2.54
C GLN A 42 -14.77 2.01 -2.65
N ILE A 43 -15.36 2.81 -1.77
CA ILE A 43 -16.72 3.33 -1.92
C ILE A 43 -16.71 4.87 -1.91
N ASN A 44 -17.79 5.48 -2.38
CA ASN A 44 -18.00 6.92 -2.37
C ASN A 44 -19.51 7.20 -2.40
N ASP A 45 -19.92 8.40 -2.00
CA ASP A 45 -21.30 8.89 -2.20
C ASP A 45 -22.38 7.93 -1.67
N ALA A 46 -22.10 7.31 -0.52
CA ALA A 46 -22.98 6.32 0.10
C ALA A 46 -23.77 6.97 1.24
N TYR A 47 -25.07 7.24 0.99
CA TYR A 47 -25.87 8.08 1.89
C TYR A 47 -26.84 7.30 2.78
N VAL A 48 -27.17 6.04 2.45
CA VAL A 48 -28.18 5.24 3.17
C VAL A 48 -27.64 3.88 3.56
N LEU A 49 -28.22 3.31 4.62
CA LEU A 49 -27.81 2.00 5.14
C LEU A 49 -28.45 0.87 4.33
N GLU A 50 -29.69 1.11 3.92
CA GLU A 50 -30.59 0.16 3.30
C GLU A 50 -30.22 -0.11 1.84
N PRO A 51 -30.49 -1.31 1.33
CA PRO A 51 -30.41 -1.57 -0.10
C PRO A 51 -31.52 -0.82 -0.86
N VAL A 52 -31.23 -0.47 -2.11
CA VAL A 52 -32.16 0.21 -3.02
C VAL A 52 -32.78 -0.77 -4.02
N ASP A 53 -33.70 -0.27 -4.86
CA ASP A 53 -34.40 -1.03 -5.90
C ASP A 53 -35.10 -2.29 -5.38
N GLY A 54 -35.74 -2.18 -4.21
CA GLY A 54 -36.42 -3.31 -3.56
C GLY A 54 -35.45 -4.39 -3.07
N GLY A 55 -34.25 -4.00 -2.62
CA GLY A 55 -33.26 -4.94 -2.07
C GLY A 55 -32.26 -5.49 -3.07
N ARG A 56 -32.36 -5.12 -4.35
CA ARG A 56 -31.54 -5.69 -5.42
C ARG A 56 -30.12 -5.11 -5.47
N ARG A 57 -29.94 -3.84 -5.09
CA ARG A 57 -28.64 -3.14 -5.17
C ARG A 57 -28.22 -2.55 -3.83
N GLY A 58 -26.90 -2.52 -3.61
CA GLY A 58 -26.28 -1.85 -2.46
C GLY A 58 -26.63 -2.45 -1.10
N GLY A 59 -26.59 -1.58 -0.08
CA GLY A 59 -26.85 -1.90 1.31
C GLY A 59 -25.58 -2.24 2.10
N MET A 60 -25.46 -1.67 3.30
CA MET A 60 -24.27 -1.82 4.14
C MET A 60 -24.07 -3.25 4.63
N ALA A 61 -25.14 -4.04 4.78
CA ALA A 61 -25.04 -5.46 5.10
C ALA A 61 -24.36 -6.28 3.98
N ARG A 62 -24.62 -5.92 2.71
CA ARG A 62 -23.98 -6.55 1.56
C ARG A 62 -22.52 -6.13 1.47
N LEU A 63 -22.23 -4.85 1.70
CA LEU A 63 -20.86 -4.34 1.78
C LEU A 63 -20.06 -5.04 2.89
N ALA A 64 -20.65 -5.25 4.07
CA ALA A 64 -20.02 -6.01 5.16
C ALA A 64 -19.61 -7.42 4.73
N THR A 65 -20.47 -8.09 3.97
CA THR A 65 -20.18 -9.43 3.43
C THR A 65 -19.04 -9.38 2.43
N LEU A 66 -19.01 -8.36 1.56
CA LEU A 66 -17.93 -8.16 0.59
C LEU A 66 -16.59 -7.89 1.28
N VAL A 67 -16.54 -6.98 2.26
CA VAL A 67 -15.35 -6.66 3.05
C VAL A 67 -14.78 -7.94 3.70
N LYS A 68 -15.64 -8.72 4.36
CA LYS A 68 -15.24 -9.98 5.00
C LYS A 68 -14.66 -10.98 3.99
N ARG A 69 -15.29 -11.13 2.82
CA ARG A 69 -14.83 -12.03 1.75
C ARG A 69 -13.47 -11.59 1.19
N LEU A 70 -13.32 -10.30 0.91
CA LEU A 70 -12.06 -9.77 0.38
C LEU A 70 -10.92 -9.92 1.38
N ARG A 71 -11.14 -9.56 2.65
CA ARG A 71 -10.13 -9.71 3.71
C ARG A 71 -9.78 -11.18 3.99
N ALA A 72 -10.69 -12.12 3.72
CA ALA A 72 -10.40 -13.55 3.83
C ALA A 72 -9.62 -14.09 2.61
N ALA A 73 -9.83 -13.53 1.42
CA ALA A 73 -9.22 -13.99 0.18
C ALA A 73 -7.86 -13.34 -0.13
N HIS A 74 -7.64 -12.11 0.33
CA HIS A 74 -6.43 -11.32 0.02
C HIS A 74 -5.73 -10.87 1.31
N PRO A 75 -4.39 -11.00 1.39
CA PRO A 75 -3.65 -10.63 2.60
C PRO A 75 -3.52 -9.11 2.80
N ASN A 76 -3.60 -8.31 1.73
CA ASN A 76 -3.40 -6.86 1.78
C ASN A 76 -4.62 -6.13 1.21
N VAL A 77 -5.65 -5.93 2.03
CA VAL A 77 -6.86 -5.19 1.64
C VAL A 77 -6.91 -3.84 2.31
N VAL A 78 -7.13 -2.79 1.52
CA VAL A 78 -7.46 -1.45 2.00
C VAL A 78 -8.92 -1.17 1.65
N PHE A 79 -9.74 -0.91 2.67
CA PHE A 79 -11.11 -0.45 2.53
C PHE A 79 -11.16 1.07 2.73
N ALA A 80 -11.48 1.80 1.66
CA ALA A 80 -11.42 3.25 1.61
C ALA A 80 -12.77 3.89 1.26
N HIS A 81 -13.03 5.09 1.77
CA HIS A 81 -14.18 5.92 1.42
C HIS A 81 -13.72 7.25 0.83
N ALA A 82 -14.08 7.55 -0.42
CA ALA A 82 -13.67 8.77 -1.11
C ALA A 82 -14.51 10.02 -0.74
N GLY A 83 -15.05 10.07 0.48
CA GLY A 83 -15.87 11.18 0.97
C GLY A 83 -17.34 11.18 0.55
N ASP A 84 -18.03 12.23 0.99
CA ASP A 84 -19.47 12.51 0.82
C ASP A 84 -20.41 11.38 1.28
N MET A 85 -20.42 11.08 2.58
CA MET A 85 -21.24 10.01 3.17
C MET A 85 -22.39 10.52 4.05
N LEU A 86 -22.46 11.82 4.34
CA LEU A 86 -23.39 12.37 5.33
C LEU A 86 -24.66 12.96 4.71
N SER A 87 -24.55 13.68 3.60
CA SER A 87 -25.66 14.34 2.90
C SER A 87 -25.84 13.70 1.53
N PRO A 88 -27.06 13.55 0.97
CA PRO A 88 -28.36 14.05 1.45
C PRO A 88 -29.17 13.02 2.24
N SER A 89 -28.54 12.29 3.17
CA SER A 89 -29.20 11.22 3.92
C SER A 89 -30.33 11.73 4.83
N PRO A 90 -31.58 11.25 4.67
CA PRO A 90 -32.67 11.59 5.59
C PRO A 90 -32.36 11.17 7.03
N MET A 91 -31.67 10.04 7.20
CA MET A 91 -31.26 9.56 8.51
C MET A 91 -30.18 10.46 9.10
N SER A 92 -29.25 10.99 8.32
CA SER A 92 -28.28 11.98 8.82
C SER A 92 -28.94 13.29 9.23
N THR A 93 -30.05 13.69 8.60
CA THR A 93 -30.80 14.88 9.05
C THR A 93 -31.28 14.75 10.50
N VAL A 94 -31.68 13.53 10.91
CA VAL A 94 -32.16 13.26 12.27
C VAL A 94 -31.01 12.91 13.22
N LEU A 95 -30.09 12.04 12.79
CA LEU A 95 -29.03 11.46 13.61
C LEU A 95 -27.68 12.18 13.48
N ARG A 96 -27.63 13.29 12.74
CA ARG A 96 -26.43 14.11 12.50
C ARG A 96 -25.24 13.29 11.99
N GLY A 97 -25.50 12.28 11.16
CA GLY A 97 -24.49 11.43 10.55
C GLY A 97 -23.96 10.29 11.43
N ALA A 98 -24.38 10.21 12.69
CA ALA A 98 -23.87 9.21 13.63
C ALA A 98 -24.07 7.77 13.15
N GLN A 99 -25.16 7.50 12.43
CA GLN A 99 -25.45 6.18 11.86
C GLN A 99 -24.42 5.76 10.80
N MET A 100 -23.96 6.70 9.98
CA MET A 100 -23.03 6.41 8.90
C MET A 100 -21.62 6.20 9.44
N ILE A 101 -21.22 7.07 10.38
CA ILE A 101 -19.96 6.92 11.12
C ILE A 101 -19.95 5.56 11.84
N SER A 102 -21.04 5.22 12.53
CA SER A 102 -21.14 3.96 13.28
C SER A 102 -21.05 2.73 12.37
N VAL A 103 -21.76 2.73 11.23
CA VAL A 103 -21.72 1.57 10.33
C VAL A 103 -20.33 1.41 9.69
N LEU A 104 -19.72 2.48 9.19
CA LEU A 104 -18.41 2.39 8.51
C LEU A 104 -17.31 1.98 9.48
N ASN A 105 -17.34 2.46 10.72
CA ASN A 105 -16.47 1.99 11.79
C ASN A 105 -16.67 0.49 12.05
N ALA A 106 -17.93 0.02 12.11
CA ALA A 106 -18.23 -1.40 12.31
C ALA A 106 -17.83 -2.28 11.11
N LEU A 107 -17.76 -1.72 9.90
CA LEU A 107 -17.25 -2.40 8.70
C LEU A 107 -15.71 -2.44 8.63
N GLY A 108 -15.01 -1.70 9.50
CA GLY A 108 -13.56 -1.62 9.50
C GLY A 108 -13.01 -0.83 8.31
N LEU A 109 -13.55 0.37 8.10
CA LEU A 109 -13.00 1.36 7.18
C LEU A 109 -11.57 1.74 7.60
N ASP A 110 -10.63 1.75 6.65
CA ASP A 110 -9.23 2.06 6.90
C ASP A 110 -8.91 3.55 6.67
N VAL A 111 -9.52 4.17 5.64
CA VAL A 111 -9.28 5.57 5.25
C VAL A 111 -10.50 6.24 4.61
#